data_AF-I9XEI5-F1
#
_entry.id   AF-I9XEI5-F1
#
_cell.length_a   1.000
_cell.length_b   1.000
_cell.length_c   1.000
_cell.angle_alpha   90.00
_cell.angle_beta   90.00
_cell.angle_gamma   90.00
#
_symmetry.space_group_name_H-M   'P 1'
#
loop_
_entity.id
_entity.type
_entity.pdbx_description
1 polymer ?
#
loop_
_entity_poly.entity_id
_entity_poly.type
_entity_poly.pdbx_seq_one_letter_code
_entity_poly.pdbx_strand_id
1 'polypeptide(L)'
;MAKSDTLFVTDGELASRLGLTLEQLKVALPAAEKSGFPIKDPSFADRRYWPACVAWLDRRYGLRGQGAGGPYVPDGKENWKD
;
A
#
# COMPACT_ATOMS: atom_id res chain seq x y z
N MET A 1 22.07 -11.22 -3.30
CA MET A 1 21.31 -11.22 -4.57
C MET A 1 20.09 -10.32 -4.39
N ALA A 2 20.07 -9.18 -5.06
CA ALA A 2 18.94 -8.26 -5.02
C ALA A 2 17.70 -9.00 -5.54
N LYS A 3 16.77 -9.35 -4.65
CA LYS A 3 15.52 -10.05 -4.98
C LYS A 3 14.60 -9.06 -5.71
N SER A 4 14.84 -9.01 -7.02
CA SER A 4 13.93 -8.72 -8.12
C SER A 4 13.09 -7.45 -8.06
N ASP A 5 13.31 -6.60 -9.06
CA ASP A 5 12.57 -5.42 -9.50
C ASP A 5 11.08 -5.70 -9.84
N THR A 6 10.51 -6.83 -9.44
CA THR A 6 9.15 -7.23 -9.77
C THR A 6 8.14 -6.35 -9.07
N LEU A 7 7.31 -5.69 -9.88
CA LEU A 7 6.29 -4.76 -9.43
C LEU A 7 5.04 -5.45 -8.85
N PHE A 8 4.68 -6.63 -9.38
CA PHE A 8 3.51 -7.40 -8.95
C PHE A 8 3.93 -8.68 -8.24
N VAL A 9 3.59 -8.78 -6.95
CA VAL A 9 4.04 -9.86 -6.07
C VAL A 9 2.87 -10.70 -5.57
N THR A 10 3.11 -12.00 -5.42
CA THR A 10 2.20 -12.92 -4.73
C THR A 10 2.29 -12.75 -3.21
N ASP A 11 1.35 -13.31 -2.45
CA ASP A 11 1.39 -13.24 -0.98
C ASP A 11 2.65 -13.91 -0.40
N GLY A 12 3.17 -14.97 -1.03
CA GLY A 12 4.41 -15.62 -0.61
C GLY A 12 5.66 -14.77 -0.83
N GLU A 13 5.71 -14.07 -1.97
CA GLU A 13 6.78 -13.10 -2.25
C GLU A 13 6.67 -11.87 -1.36
N LEU A 14 5.46 -11.39 -1.09
CA LEU A 14 5.19 -10.31 -0.15
C LEU A 14 5.69 -10.67 1.26
N ALA A 15 5.36 -11.86 1.75
CA ALA A 15 5.82 -12.35 3.05
C ALA A 15 7.35 -12.39 3.10
N SER A 16 7.97 -12.94 2.05
CA SER A 16 9.43 -13.03 1.92
C SER A 16 10.11 -11.65 1.91
N ARG A 17 9.49 -10.63 1.30
CA ARG A 17 10.01 -9.25 1.27
C ARG A 17 9.89 -8.55 2.62
N LEU A 18 8.80 -8.81 3.34
CA LEU A 18 8.56 -8.26 4.67
C LEU A 18 9.32 -9.01 5.78
N GLY A 19 9.98 -10.12 5.45
CA GLY A 19 10.66 -10.96 6.43
C GLY A 19 9.69 -11.75 7.32
N LEU A 20 8.47 -11.98 6.86
CA LEU A 20 7.41 -12.71 7.57
C LEU A 20 7.23 -14.11 6.98
N THR A 21 6.68 -15.04 7.77
CA THR A 21 6.13 -16.27 7.21
C THR A 21 4.80 -16.01 6.52
N LEU A 22 4.41 -16.88 5.59
CA LEU A 22 3.11 -16.76 4.89
C LEU A 22 1.93 -16.82 5.87
N GLU A 23 2.05 -17.60 6.95
CA GLU A 23 1.02 -17.73 7.98
C GLU A 23 0.85 -16.44 8.77
N GLN A 24 1.96 -15.82 9.20
CA GLN A 24 1.94 -14.53 9.88
C GLN A 24 1.32 -13.44 9.00
N LEU A 25 1.68 -13.44 7.70
CA LEU A 25 1.10 -12.51 6.75
C LEU A 25 -0.41 -12.73 6.59
N LYS A 26 -0.88 -13.97 6.46
CA LYS A 26 -2.31 -14.30 6.34
C LYS A 26 -3.13 -13.84 7.55
N VAL A 27 -2.54 -13.88 8.75
CA VAL A 27 -3.21 -13.36 9.97
C VAL A 27 -3.28 -11.84 9.96
N ALA A 28 -2.23 -11.15 9.52
CA ALA A 28 -2.15 -9.69 9.52
C ALA A 28 -2.92 -9.02 8.36
N LEU A 29 -2.99 -9.68 7.20
CA LEU A 29 -3.57 -9.14 5.96
C LEU A 29 -5.00 -8.61 6.12
N PRO A 30 -5.96 -9.34 6.72
CA PRO A 30 -7.35 -8.86 6.84
C PRO A 30 -7.46 -7.54 7.61
N ALA A 31 -6.65 -7.37 8.66
CA ALA A 31 -6.62 -6.14 9.45
C ALA A 31 -5.93 -5.00 8.68
N ALA A 32 -4.87 -5.32 7.94
CA ALA A 32 -4.16 -4.36 7.11
C ALA A 32 -5.03 -3.86 5.95
N GLU A 33 -5.75 -4.75 5.26
CA GLU A 33 -6.68 -4.41 4.16
C GLU A 33 -7.81 -3.49 4.62
N LYS A 34 -8.40 -3.77 5.80
CA LYS A 34 -9.37 -2.86 6.44
C LYS A 34 -8.79 -1.48 6.75
N SER A 35 -7.48 -1.41 6.94
CA SER A 35 -6.73 -0.16 7.17
C SER A 35 -6.22 0.48 5.87
N GLY A 36 -6.68 0.00 4.71
CA GLY A 36 -6.31 0.53 3.39
C GLY A 36 -5.02 -0.03 2.79
N PHE A 37 -4.57 -1.21 3.26
CA PHE A 37 -3.46 -1.91 2.59
C PHE A 37 -3.88 -2.34 1.16
N PRO A 38 -3.02 -2.20 0.14
CA PRO A 38 -3.39 -2.41 -1.26
C PRO A 38 -3.91 -3.82 -1.52
N ILE A 39 -5.07 -4.00 -2.15
CA ILE A 39 -5.65 -5.32 -2.46
C ILE A 39 -4.99 -5.98 -3.69
N LYS A 40 -5.34 -7.25 -3.94
CA LYS A 40 -4.93 -7.95 -5.17
C LYS A 40 -5.64 -7.35 -6.38
N ASP A 41 -4.91 -7.23 -7.49
CA ASP A 41 -5.45 -6.75 -8.75
C ASP A 41 -5.78 -7.94 -9.68
N PRO A 42 -7.07 -8.13 -10.05
CA PRO A 42 -7.48 -9.23 -10.93
C PRO A 42 -6.88 -9.11 -12.34
N SER A 43 -6.54 -7.89 -12.78
CA SER A 43 -5.95 -7.63 -14.11
C SER A 43 -4.50 -8.13 -14.21
N PHE A 44 -3.82 -8.29 -13.07
CA PHE A 44 -2.43 -8.71 -12.99
C PHE A 44 -2.27 -10.08 -12.32
N ALA A 45 -3.19 -11.00 -12.62
CA ALA A 45 -3.20 -12.38 -12.12
C ALA A 45 -3.28 -12.48 -10.59
N ASP A 46 -4.17 -11.69 -9.97
CA ASP A 46 -4.43 -11.67 -8.52
C ASP A 46 -3.19 -11.36 -7.68
N ARG A 47 -2.32 -10.48 -8.21
CA ARG A 47 -1.08 -10.03 -7.55
C ARG A 47 -1.25 -8.66 -6.91
N ARG A 48 -0.42 -8.38 -5.91
CA ARG A 48 -0.37 -7.09 -5.22
C ARG A 48 0.73 -6.22 -5.81
N TYR A 49 0.44 -4.95 -6.03
CA TYR A 49 1.45 -3.99 -6.49
C TYR A 49 2.38 -3.61 -5.33
N TRP A 50 3.66 -4.01 -5.43
CA TRP A 50 4.64 -3.84 -4.37
C TRP A 50 4.92 -2.37 -4.02
N PRO A 51 5.08 -1.44 -4.99
CA PRO A 51 5.31 -0.04 -4.65
C PRO A 51 4.15 0.59 -3.86
N ALA A 52 2.90 0.16 -4.07
CA ALA A 52 1.78 0.60 -3.24
C ALA A 52 1.88 0.04 -1.81
N CYS A 53 2.37 -1.19 -1.64
CA CYS A 53 2.58 -1.78 -0.31
C CYS A 53 3.64 -1.00 0.47
N VAL A 54 4.76 -0.65 -0.19
CA VAL A 54 5.83 0.18 0.38
C VAL A 54 5.28 1.56 0.73
N ALA A 55 4.58 2.22 -0.19
CA ALA A 55 3.98 3.53 0.05
C ALA A 55 3.04 3.57 1.26
N TRP A 56 2.26 2.51 1.48
CA TRP A 56 1.40 2.39 2.66
C TRP A 56 2.22 2.18 3.94
N LEU A 57 3.26 1.35 3.90
CA LEU A 57 4.17 1.14 5.03
C LEU A 57 4.92 2.43 5.38
N ASP A 58 5.47 3.12 4.39
CA ASP A 58 6.16 4.39 4.57
C ASP A 58 5.26 5.45 5.19
N ARG A 59 3.99 5.51 4.76
CA ARG A 59 2.98 6.37 5.40
C ARG A 59 2.75 5.96 6.86
N ARG A 60 2.62 4.67 7.13
CA ARG A 60 2.37 4.14 8.48
C ARG A 60 3.51 4.42 9.45
N TYR A 61 4.76 4.38 8.97
CA TYR A 61 5.96 4.62 9.77
C TYR A 61 6.47 6.07 9.69
N GLY A 62 5.71 6.98 9.06
CA GLY A 62 6.07 8.40 8.96
C GLY A 62 7.27 8.69 8.05
N LEU A 63 7.69 7.72 7.22
CA LEU A 63 8.75 7.88 6.23
C LEU A 63 8.27 8.68 5.01
N ARG A 64 6.97 8.68 4.74
CA ARG A 64 6.34 9.65 3.84
C ARG A 64 6.07 10.92 4.64
N GLY A 65 6.93 11.92 4.48
CA GLY A 65 6.85 13.20 5.20
C GLY A 65 5.46 13.85 5.14
N GLN A 66 5.15 14.69 6.14
CA GLN A 66 3.97 15.55 6.14
C GLN A 66 3.92 16.33 4.81
N GLY A 67 3.00 15.95 3.91
CA GLY A 67 2.96 16.45 2.53
C GLY A 67 2.90 15.38 1.43
N ALA A 68 2.79 14.10 1.80
CA ALA A 68 2.61 12.99 0.84
C ALA A 68 1.15 12.73 0.41
N GLY A 69 0.18 13.44 0.99
CA GLY A 69 -1.04 13.78 0.24
C GLY A 69 -0.64 14.85 -0.76
N GLY A 70 -1.00 14.71 -2.04
CA GLY A 70 -0.60 15.67 -3.08
C GLY A 70 -0.85 17.13 -2.67
N PRO A 71 -0.28 18.11 -3.38
CA PRO A 71 -0.32 19.55 -3.05
C PRO A 71 -1.74 20.19 -3.13
N TYR A 72 -2.79 19.40 -2.93
CA TYR A 72 -4.15 19.85 -2.81
C TYR A 72 -4.29 20.56 -1.46
N VAL A 73 -4.13 21.87 -1.53
CA VAL A 73 -4.76 22.79 -0.59
C VAL A 73 -6.26 22.46 -0.59
N PRO A 74 -6.93 22.39 0.58
CA PRO A 74 -8.38 22.27 0.61
C PRO A 74 -9.00 23.31 -0.32
N ASP A 75 -9.88 22.89 -1.22
CA ASP A 75 -10.65 23.83 -2.03
C ASP A 75 -11.32 24.83 -1.08
N GLY A 76 -11.15 26.12 -1.40
CA GLY A 76 -11.60 27.21 -0.55
C GLY A 76 -13.11 27.14 -0.28
N LYS A 77 -13.59 27.99 0.63
CA LYS A 77 -15.02 28.04 0.96
C LYS A 77 -15.87 28.25 -0.31
N GLU A 78 -16.70 27.26 -0.64
CA GLU A 78 -17.63 27.28 -1.77
C GLU A 78 -18.55 28.52 -1.66
N ASN A 79 -18.57 29.37 -2.69
CA ASN A 79 -19.44 30.55 -2.76
C ASN A 79 -20.68 30.21 -3.58
N TRP A 80 -21.65 29.55 -2.95
CA TRP A 80 -22.98 29.36 -3.54
C TRP A 80 -23.68 30.73 -3.61
N LYS A 81 -24.09 31.16 -4.81
CA LYS A 81 -25.03 32.27 -4.98
C LYS A 81 -26.44 31.71 -4.95
N ASP A 82 -27.26 32.22 -4.05
CA ASP A 82 -28.72 32.03 -4.05
C ASP A 82 -29.34 32.70 -5.29
#